data_AF-A0A5B8XP30-F1
#
_entry.id   AF-A0A5B8XP30-F1
#
_cell.length_a   1.000
_cell.length_b   1.000
_cell.length_c   1.000
_cell.angle_alpha   90.00
_cell.angle_beta   90.00
_cell.angle_gamma   90.00
#
_symmetry.space_group_name_H-M   'P 1'
#
loop_
_entity.id
_entity.type
_entity.pdbx_description
1 polymer ?
#
loop_
_entity_poly.entity_id
_entity_poly.type
_entity_poly.pdbx_seq_one_letter_code
_entity_poly.pdbx_strand_id
1 'polypeptide(L)' 'MEQKKLKCPVCKKFVTSKPGQQPFPFCSEYCQAVDLGRWINEEYRVPVDQSSTERDLPGDEFDA' A
#
# COMPACT_ATOMS: atom_id res chain seq x y z
N MET A 1 12.94 9.35 20.87
CA MET A 1 11.84 9.09 19.92
C MET A 1 12.07 9.98 18.71
N GLU A 2 12.39 9.42 17.55
CA GLU A 2 12.73 10.16 16.32
C GLU A 2 11.46 10.67 15.62
N GLN A 3 11.40 11.96 15.29
CA GLN A 3 10.30 12.55 14.52
C GLN A 3 10.64 12.53 13.02
N LYS A 4 9.99 11.67 12.23
CA LYS A 4 10.17 11.57 10.78
C LYS A 4 9.09 12.36 10.05
N LYS A 5 9.49 13.26 9.15
CA LYS A 5 8.57 13.91 8.21
C LYS A 5 8.39 13.03 6.97
N LEU A 6 7.15 12.67 6.66
CA LEU A 6 6.77 11.94 5.46
C LEU A 6 5.82 12.78 4.60
N LYS A 7 5.65 12.41 3.34
CA LYS A 7 4.60 12.98 2.48
C LYS A 7 3.36 12.08 2.55
N CYS A 8 2.20 12.69 2.72
CA CYS A 8 0.90 12.01 2.60
C CYS A 8 0.84 11.30 1.24
N PRO A 9 0.54 9.99 1.18
CA PRO A 9 0.55 9.25 -0.08
C PRO A 9 -0.52 9.74 -1.06
N VAL A 10 -1.63 10.30 -0.55
CA VAL A 10 -2.76 10.79 -1.35
C VAL A 10 -2.52 12.19 -1.92
N CYS A 11 -2.26 13.18 -1.07
CA CYS A 11 -2.19 14.59 -1.49
C CYS A 11 -0.79 15.22 -1.41
N LYS A 12 0.22 14.44 -1.00
CA LYS A 12 1.64 14.84 -0.91
C LYS A 12 2.00 15.93 0.10
N LYS A 13 1.05 16.41 0.93
CA LYS A 13 1.34 17.30 2.07
C LYS A 13 2.27 16.64 3.09
N PHE A 14 3.13 17.40 3.74
CA PHE A 14 4.03 16.87 4.77
C PHE A 14 3.26 16.52 6.06
N VAL A 15 3.63 15.38 6.65
CA VAL A 15 3.09 14.85 7.90
C VAL A 15 4.27 14.48 8.80
N THR A 16 4.26 14.98 10.03
CA THR A 16 5.27 14.63 11.04
C THR A 16 4.84 13.37 11.78
N SER A 17 5.73 12.40 11.98
CA SER A 17 5.45 11.24 12.84
C SER A 17 5.58 11.63 14.31
N LYS A 18 4.52 11.46 15.08
CA LYS A 18 4.53 11.62 16.55
C LYS A 18 3.82 10.41 17.18
N PRO A 19 4.25 9.95 18.38
CA PRO A 19 3.52 8.92 19.11
C PRO A 19 2.05 9.30 19.30
N GLY A 20 1.14 8.38 19.01
CA GLY A 20 -0.31 8.61 19.13
C GLY A 20 -0.92 9.47 18.03
N GLN A 21 -0.15 9.91 17.03
CA GLN A 21 -0.69 10.70 15.94
C GLN A 21 -1.52 9.84 14.97
N GLN A 22 -2.80 10.17 14.89
CA GLN A 22 -3.75 9.60 13.94
C GLN A 22 -4.32 10.75 13.09
N PRO A 23 -4.56 10.56 11.78
CA PRO A 23 -4.26 9.37 10.99
C PRO A 23 -2.87 9.47 10.34
N PHE A 24 -1.82 8.89 10.92
CA PHE A 24 -0.51 8.79 10.27
C PHE A 24 -0.45 7.51 9.41
N PRO A 25 0.05 7.52 8.15
CA PRO A 25 0.88 8.54 7.49
C PRO A 25 0.11 9.60 6.65
N PHE A 26 -1.19 9.72 6.85
CA PHE A 26 -2.04 10.64 6.10
C PHE A 26 -2.08 12.04 6.76
N CYS A 27 -2.51 13.05 6.02
CA CYS A 27 -2.69 14.40 6.58
C CYS A 27 -4.07 14.63 7.19
N SER A 28 -5.04 13.74 6.91
CA SER A 28 -6.43 13.83 7.37
C SER A 28 -7.15 12.48 7.20
N GLU A 29 -8.26 12.30 7.91
CA GLU A 29 -9.13 11.11 7.78
C GLU A 29 -9.69 10.99 6.36
N TYR A 30 -9.98 12.12 5.71
CA TYR A 30 -10.36 12.14 4.30
C TYR A 30 -9.31 11.47 3.41
N CYS A 31 -8.02 11.78 3.58
CA CYS A 31 -6.96 11.13 2.80
C CYS A 31 -6.83 9.64 3.12
N GLN A 32 -7.06 9.22 4.37
CA GLN A 32 -7.08 7.81 4.73
C GLN A 32 -8.24 7.07 4.02
N ALA A 33 -9.43 7.66 4.01
CA ALA A 33 -10.61 7.09 3.34
C ALA A 33 -10.44 7.03 1.81
N VAL A 34 -9.84 8.06 1.20
CA VAL A 34 -9.52 8.05 -0.25
C VAL A 34 -8.56 6.91 -0.58
N ASP A 35 -7.51 6.72 0.23
CA ASP A 35 -6.56 5.62 0.01
C ASP A 35 -7.25 4.26 0.10
N LEU A 36 -8.09 4.06 1.12
CA LEU A 36 -8.91 2.86 1.26
C LEU A 36 -9.83 2.63 0.04
N GLY A 37 -10.44 3.70 -0.49
CA GLY A 37 -11.24 3.63 -1.71
C GLY A 37 -10.44 3.12 -2.90
N ARG A 38 -9.20 3.59 -3.09
CA ARG A 38 -8.31 3.11 -4.16
C ARG A 38 -7.97 1.62 -4.05
N TRP A 39 -7.82 1.11 -2.82
CA TRP A 39 -7.64 -0.32 -2.59
C TRP A 39 -8.88 -1.12 -2.98
N ILE A 40 -10.06 -0.70 -2.52
CA ILE A 40 -11.34 -1.36 -2.82
C ILE A 40 -11.63 -1.37 -4.32
N ASN A 41 -11.30 -0.28 -5.02
CA ASN A 41 -11.49 -0.15 -6.45
C ASN A 41 -10.38 -0.80 -7.29
N GLU A 42 -9.45 -1.54 -6.67
CA GLU A 42 -8.31 -2.18 -7.32
C GLU A 42 -7.45 -1.21 -8.16
N GLU A 43 -7.33 0.06 -7.76
CA GLU A 43 -6.51 1.05 -8.47
C GLU A 43 -5.00 0.79 -8.27
N TYR A 44 -4.64 0.18 -7.14
CA TYR A 44 -3.27 -0.24 -6.87
C TYR A 44 -3.01 -1.61 -7.51
N ARG A 45 -2.17 -1.63 -8.55
CA ARG A 45 -1.79 -2.85 -9.28
C ARG A 45 -0.29 -2.90 -9.52
N VAL A 46 0.28 -4.10 -9.43
CA VAL A 46 1.66 -4.35 -9.86
C VAL A 46 1.63 -4.85 -11.30
N PRO A 47 2.28 -4.18 -12.25
CA PRO A 47 2.32 -4.65 -13.63
C PRO A 47 3.06 -5.99 -13.69
N VAL A 48 2.54 -6.93 -14.46
CA VAL A 48 3.21 -8.21 -14.75
C VAL A 48 4.05 -8.01 -15.99
N ASP A 49 5.33 -8.35 -15.90
CA ASP A 49 6.17 -8.47 -17.08
C ASP A 49 5.79 -9.76 -17.82
N GLN A 50 5.36 -9.63 -19.07
CA GLN A 50 4.98 -10.77 -19.92
C GLN A 50 6.17 -11.68 -20.26
N SER A 51 7.42 -11.24 -20.01
CA SER A 51 8.60 -12.10 -20.16
C SER A 51 8.78 -13.08 -18.99
N SER A 52 8.05 -12.93 -17.89
CA SER A 52 8.02 -13.90 -16.78
C SER A 52 6.95 -14.96 -17.01
N THR A 53 7.02 -15.67 -18.14
CA THR A 53 6.25 -16.91 -18.28
C THR A 53 6.96 -17.97 -17.42
N GLU A 54 6.17 -18.75 -16.69
CA GLU A 54 6.60 -19.91 -15.89
C GLU A 54 7.25 -19.54 -14.54
N ARG A 55 6.40 -19.21 -13.56
CA ARG A 55 6.70 -19.70 -12.22
C ARG A 55 6.58 -21.21 -12.30
N ASP A 56 7.71 -21.91 -12.30
CA ASP A 56 7.83 -23.31 -11.89
C ASP A 56 7.21 -23.45 -10.49
N LEU A 57 5.89 -23.53 -10.42
CA LEU A 57 5.20 -24.05 -9.26
C LEU A 57 5.29 -25.57 -9.43
N PRO A 58 6.01 -26.30 -8.56
CA PRO A 58 5.92 -27.75 -8.57
C PRO A 58 4.44 -28.10 -8.41
N GLY A 59 3.90 -28.84 -9.38
CA GLY A 59 2.51 -29.25 -9.37
C GLY A 59 2.16 -29.87 -8.03
N ASP A 60 1.04 -29.45 -7.47
CA ASP A 60 0.39 -30.11 -6.34
C ASP A 60 -0.01 -31.52 -6.82
N GLU A 61 0.94 -32.46 -6.75
CA GLU A 61 0.67 -33.89 -6.80
C GLU A 61 0.10 -34.27 -5.43
N PHE A 62 -1.19 -33.95 -5.26
CA PHE A 62 -1.98 -34.46 -4.16
C PHE A 62 -2.34 -35.91 -4.53
N ASP A 63 -1.42 -36.84 -4.24
CA ASP A 63 -1.65 -38.27 -4.41
C ASP A 63 -2.79 -38.73 -3.49
N ALA A 64 -3.69 -39.53 -4.07
CA ALA A 64 -4.96 -39.99 -3.51
C ALA A 64 -4.83 -41.05 -2.41
#